data_AF-A0A3D0SQI1-F1
#
_entry.id   AF-A0A3D0SQI1-F1
#
_cell.length_a   1.000
_cell.length_b   1.000
_cell.length_c   1.000
_cell.angle_alpha   90.00
_cell.angle_beta   90.00
_cell.angle_gamma   90.00
#
_symmetry.space_group_name_H-M   'P 1'
#
loop_
_entity.id
_entity.type
_entity.pdbx_description
1 polymer ?
#
loop_
_entity_poly.entity_id
_entity_poly.type
_entity_poly.pdbx_seq_one_letter_code
_entity_poly.pdbx_strand_id
1 'polypeptide(L)' 'MLIEPCRSFAWRAQESVFEGWLDARQRQSLLARLAVLIDAGADRVALYVLAPVERDELVSLGRGLPPEDFRHALL' A
#
# COMPACT_ATOMS: atom_id res chain seq x y z
N MET A 1 14.59 -1.71 -1.11
CA MET A 1 13.82 -0.65 -0.41
C MET A 1 12.46 -0.50 -1.10
N LEU A 2 11.42 -1.19 -0.61
CA LEU A 2 10.10 -1.30 -1.28
C LEU A 2 9.17 -0.08 -1.05
N ILE A 3 9.61 0.88 -0.22
CA ILE A 3 8.79 2.00 0.25
C ILE A 3 8.45 2.98 -0.88
N GLU A 4 9.44 3.38 -1.69
CA GLU A 4 9.27 4.37 -2.76
C GLU A 4 8.30 3.94 -3.87
N PRO A 5 8.38 2.72 -4.42
CA PRO A 5 7.43 2.25 -5.43
C PRO A 5 6.00 2.23 -4.91
N CYS A 6 5.77 1.76 -3.68
CA CYS A 6 4.43 1.66 -3.12
C CYS A 6 3.82 3.04 -2.84
N ARG A 7 4.62 4.02 -2.38
CA ARG A 7 4.15 5.39 -2.11
C ARG A 7 3.56 6.11 -3.33
N SER A 8 3.95 5.73 -4.54
CA SER A 8 3.40 6.29 -5.78
C SER A 8 1.98 5.77 -6.11
N PHE A 9 1.53 4.71 -5.44
CA PHE A 9 0.27 4.02 -5.73
C PHE A 9 -0.65 3.91 -4.50
N ALA A 10 -0.08 3.97 -3.30
CA ALA A 10 -0.74 3.64 -2.05
C ALA A 10 -0.17 4.48 -0.91
N TRP A 11 -0.99 4.74 0.11
CA TRP A 11 -0.50 5.32 1.37
C TRP A 11 0.05 4.20 2.26
N ARG A 12 0.98 4.56 3.15
CA ARG A 12 1.58 3.62 4.09
C ARG A 12 0.74 3.58 5.37
N ALA A 13 0.00 2.49 5.59
CA ALA A 13 -0.85 2.31 6.77
C ALA A 13 -0.06 1.82 7.99
N GLN A 14 0.96 0.99 7.77
CA GLN A 14 1.92 0.52 8.79
C GLN A 14 3.33 0.41 8.18
N GLU A 15 4.32 -0.03 8.95
CA GLU A 15 5.71 -0.08 8.49
C GLU A 15 5.89 -0.80 7.14
N SER A 16 5.21 -1.91 6.91
CA SER A 16 5.28 -2.67 5.66
C SER A 16 3.92 -2.85 4.97
N VAL A 17 2.88 -2.14 5.44
CA VAL A 17 1.52 -2.22 4.89
C VAL A 17 1.18 -0.95 4.13
N PHE A 18 0.74 -1.14 2.89
CA PHE A 18 0.34 -0.07 1.99
C PHE A 18 -1.07 -0.34 1.47
N GLU A 19 -1.89 0.69 1.46
CA GLU A 19 -3.30 0.63 1.05
C GLU A 19 -3.56 1.73 0.02
N GLY A 20 -4.39 1.43 -0.97
CA GLY A 20 -4.59 2.33 -2.10
C GLY A 20 -5.73 1.86 -3.00
N TRP A 21 -6.36 2.82 -3.66
CA TRP A 21 -7.29 2.54 -4.74
C TRP A 21 -6.49 2.39 -6.03
N LEU A 22 -6.54 1.20 -6.61
CA LEU A 22 -5.82 0.88 -7.85
C LEU A 22 -6.78 0.41 -8.91
N ASP A 23 -6.66 0.98 -10.10
CA ASP A 23 -7.20 0.35 -11.29
C ASP A 23 -6.38 -0.89 -11.71
N ALA A 24 -6.88 -1.62 -12.70
CA ALA A 24 -6.22 -2.84 -13.18
C ALA A 24 -4.80 -2.60 -13.72
N ARG A 25 -4.55 -1.44 -14.35
CA ARG A 25 -3.27 -1.08 -14.95
C ARG A 25 -2.26 -0.68 -13.88
N GLN A 26 -2.67 0.12 -12.91
CA GLN A 26 -1.86 0.51 -11.76
C GLN A 26 -1.46 -0.72 -10.95
N ARG A 27 -2.40 -1.65 -10.72
CA ARG A 27 -2.11 -2.93 -10.06
C ARG A 27 -1.05 -3.75 -10.81
N GLN A 28 -1.18 -3.89 -12.13
CA GLN A 28 -0.18 -4.60 -12.93
C GLN A 28 1.19 -3.93 -12.88
N SER A 29 1.23 -2.59 -12.96
CA SER A 29 2.48 -1.83 -12.89
C SER A 29 3.16 -1.99 -11.53
N LEU A 30 2.40 -1.94 -10.43
CA LEU A 30 2.90 -2.17 -9.08
C LEU A 30 3.51 -3.57 -8.93
N LEU A 31 2.79 -4.61 -9.36
CA LEU A 31 3.28 -5.99 -9.28
C LEU A 31 4.59 -6.19 -10.06
N ALA A 32 4.68 -5.64 -11.28
CA ALA A 32 5.90 -5.71 -12.08
C ALA A 32 7.09 -5.02 -11.41
N ARG A 33 6.87 -3.86 -10.77
CA ARG A 33 7.92 -3.14 -10.02
C ARG A 33 8.36 -3.92 -8.78
N LEU A 34 7.40 -4.47 -8.03
CA LEU A 34 7.69 -5.26 -6.83
C LEU A 34 8.51 -6.50 -7.17
N ALA A 35 8.17 -7.21 -8.26
CA ALA A 35 8.89 -8.42 -8.68
C ALA A 35 10.39 -8.20 -8.94
N VAL A 36 10.80 -7.00 -9.32
CA VAL A 36 12.22 -6.66 -9.57
C VAL A 36 12.95 -6.20 -8.30
N LEU A 37 12.21 -5.83 -7.25
CA LEU A 37 12.75 -5.21 -6.04
C LEU A 37 12.80 -6.13 -4.83
N ILE A 38 12.02 -7.22 -4.83
CA ILE A 38 12.01 -8.21 -3.76
C ILE A 38 13.08 -9.28 -3.97
N ASP A 39 13.70 -9.72 -2.88
CA ASP A 39 14.44 -10.98 -2.88
C ASP A 39 13.46 -12.14 -2.66
N ALA A 40 13.23 -12.97 -3.67
CA ALA A 40 12.30 -14.10 -3.56
C ALA A 40 12.72 -15.15 -2.51
N GLY A 41 14.00 -15.19 -2.09
CA GLY A 41 14.49 -16.08 -1.04
C GLY A 41 14.13 -15.60 0.37
N ALA A 42 14.13 -14.28 0.58
CA ALA A 42 13.99 -13.66 1.91
C ALA A 42 12.66 -12.92 2.12
N ASP A 43 12.09 -12.34 1.05
CA ASP A 43 10.94 -11.45 1.12
C ASP A 43 9.64 -12.16 0.71
N ARG A 44 8.52 -11.69 1.26
CA ARG A 44 7.18 -12.12 0.87
C ARG A 44 6.29 -10.89 0.68
N VAL A 45 5.48 -10.91 -0.37
CA VAL A 45 4.48 -9.88 -0.65
C VAL A 45 3.12 -10.55 -0.75
N ALA A 46 2.14 -9.99 -0.06
CA ALA A 46 0.75 -10.37 -0.18
C ALA A 46 -0.05 -9.17 -0.73
N LEU A 47 -0.93 -9.44 -1.69
CA LEU A 47 -1.84 -8.45 -2.25
C LEU A 47 -3.28 -8.87 -1.93
N TYR A 48 -4.00 -8.04 -1.18
CA TYR A 48 -5.39 -8.26 -0.84
C TYR A 48 -6.26 -7.28 -1.60
N VAL A 49 -7.25 -7.80 -2.34
CA VAL A 49 -8.31 -6.99 -2.94
C VAL A 49 -9.45 -6.94 -1.95
N LEU A 50 -9.70 -5.75 -1.40
CA LEU A 50 -10.75 -5.52 -0.43
C LEU A 50 -12.03 -5.04 -1.14
N ALA A 51 -13.19 -5.34 -0.55
CA ALA A 51 -14.41 -4.67 -0.93
C ALA A 51 -14.26 -3.16 -0.63
N PRO A 52 -14.94 -2.27 -1.37
CA PRO A 52 -14.96 -0.86 -1.03
C PRO A 52 -15.48 -0.71 0.41
N VAL A 53 -14.68 -0.07 1.25
CA VAL A 53 -15.03 0.27 2.63
C VAL A 53 -14.91 1.77 2.79
N GLU A 54 -15.82 2.36 3.54
CA GLU A 54 -15.70 3.76 3.92
C GLU A 54 -14.56 3.91 4.93
N ARG A 55 -13.83 5.02 4.85
CA ARG A 55 -12.59 5.21 5.64
C ARG A 55 -12.83 5.22 7.15
N ASP A 56 -14.05 5.52 7.57
CA ASP A 56 -14.52 5.53 8.96
C ASP A 56 -14.77 4.12 9.53
N GLU A 57 -14.81 3.08 8.69
CA GLU A 57 -14.89 1.68 9.13
C GLU A 57 -13.53 1.13 9.59
N LEU A 58 -12.44 1.88 9.38
CA LEU A 58 -11.09 1.46 9.74
C LEU A 58 -10.78 1.76 11.21
N VAL A 59 -10.55 0.71 12.00
CA VAL A 59 -10.11 0.82 13.40
C VAL A 59 -8.62 0.52 13.50
N SER A 60 -7.83 1.52 13.92
CA SER A 60 -6.40 1.34 14.22
C SER A 60 -6.18 1.16 15.72
N LEU A 61 -5.47 0.10 16.11
CA LEU A 61 -5.12 -0.17 17.50
C LEU A 61 -3.60 0.01 17.71
N GLY A 62 -3.21 0.73 18.77
CA GLY A 62 -1.79 1.01 19.08
C GLY A 62 -1.25 2.27 18.40
N ARG A 63 0.08 2.32 18.20
CA ARG A 63 0.72 3.45 17.46
C ARG A 63 0.53 3.25 15.95
N GLY A 64 -0.55 3.81 15.41
CA GLY A 64 -0.65 4.06 13.97
C GLY A 64 0.32 5.15 13.51
N LEU A 65 0.62 5.21 12.21
CA LEU A 65 1.26 6.38 11.61
C LEU A 65 0.28 7.58 11.71
N PRO A 66 0.76 8.82 11.96
CA PRO A 66 -0.11 9.97 12.12
C PRO A 66 -0.98 10.21 10.87
N PRO A 67 -2.30 10.41 11.00
CA PRO A 67 -3.25 10.69 9.89
C PRO A 67 -2.82 11.83 8.94
N GLU A 68 -1.88 12.65 9.37
CA GLU A 68 -1.34 13.82 8.67
C GLU A 68 -0.41 13.44 7.52
N ASP A 69 0.20 12.24 7.57
CA ASP A 69 1.01 11.65 6.48
C ASP A 69 0.15 11.13 5.31
N PHE A 70 -1.17 11.24 5.40
CA PHE A 70 -2.14 10.65 4.46
C PHE A 70 -2.68 11.64 3.41
N ARG A 71 -2.02 12.80 3.21
CA ARG A 71 -2.54 13.91 2.38
C ARG A 71 -2.31 13.80 0.86
N HIS A 72 -1.93 12.65 0.30
CA HIS A 72 -1.46 12.60 -1.11
C HIS A 72 -2.17 11.58 -2.02
N ALA A 73 -3.49 11.45 -1.96
CA ALA A 73 -4.24 10.61 -2.91
C ALA A 73 -5.60 11.18 -3.34
N LEU A 74 -5.69 12.50 -3.52
CA LEU A 74 -6.81 13.13 -4.22
C LEU A 74 -6.28 14.00 -5.35
N LEU A 75 -6.04 13.36 -6.50
CA LEU A 75 -6.20 13.96 -7.84
C LEU A 75 -6.65 12.84 -8.80
#